data_AF-A0A348AI15-F1
#
_entry.id   AF-A0A348AI15-F1
#
_cell.length_a   1.000
_cell.length_b   1.000
_cell.length_c   1.000
_cell.angle_alpha   90.00
_cell.angle_beta   90.00
_cell.angle_gamma   90.00
#
_symmetry.space_group_name_H-M   'P 1'
#
loop_
_entity.id
_entity.type
_entity.pdbx_description
1 polymer ?
#
loop_
_entity_poly.entity_id
_entity_poly.type
_entity_poly.pdbx_seq_one_letter_code
_entity_poly.pdbx_strand_id
1 'polypeptide(L)'
;MGTNYHDSRRIDNQLRGRAGRQGDPDESRFFISLEDHLIKRYDIAQLIPASKFPLKQEDPVNDPAVSRELLKGRRIAEGYNSDIRRQLWKYSFIIEQQRRIIYNKRQDVLMDTVPLVLLSSKAAERYDALKAQVGEKVLQKVEKQLTLHYINKCWADYLDYINYEREGIHLVVIGKKDPLAEFHKIAIEAFDEMMAKIDAETIRTFNTVAVGEDGIDMVKAGLNAPSSTWTYLISDNPYQFSRLSGLIKAYIRYD
;
A
#
# COMPACT_ATOMS: atom_id res chain seq x y z
N MET A 1 -21.78 17.59 -22.55
CA MET A 1 -21.79 16.31 -23.31
C MET A 1 -20.77 15.35 -22.72
N GLY A 2 -21.12 14.08 -22.54
CA GLY A 2 -20.21 12.99 -22.17
C GLY A 2 -20.05 12.01 -23.33
N THR A 3 -18.84 11.52 -23.57
CA THR A 3 -18.49 10.70 -24.73
C THR A 3 -18.40 9.20 -24.45
N ASN A 4 -18.37 8.82 -23.18
CA ASN A 4 -18.41 7.44 -22.70
C ASN A 4 -18.84 7.40 -21.22
N TYR A 5 -18.98 6.20 -20.67
CA TYR A 5 -19.12 6.02 -19.22
C TYR A 5 -17.77 5.80 -18.54
N HIS A 6 -17.56 6.49 -17.41
CA HIS A 6 -16.48 6.16 -16.48
C HIS A 6 -16.81 4.94 -15.62
N ASP A 7 -15.74 4.30 -15.13
CA ASP A 7 -15.73 3.21 -14.15
C ASP A 7 -16.55 3.51 -12.86
N SER A 8 -16.84 4.79 -12.59
CA SER A 8 -17.68 5.21 -11.47
C SER A 8 -18.73 6.23 -11.91
N ARG A 9 -20.00 5.99 -11.54
CA ARG A 9 -21.12 6.93 -11.71
C ARG A 9 -20.88 8.29 -11.10
N ARG A 10 -20.07 8.37 -10.05
CA ARG A 10 -19.75 9.64 -9.40
C ARG A 10 -19.08 10.61 -10.36
N ILE A 11 -18.17 10.13 -11.21
CA ILE A 11 -17.44 10.99 -12.17
C ILE A 11 -18.38 11.48 -13.27
N ASP A 12 -19.23 10.61 -13.78
CA ASP A 12 -20.27 11.03 -14.74
C ASP A 12 -21.23 12.05 -14.13
N ASN A 13 -21.66 11.85 -12.88
CA ASN A 13 -22.51 12.81 -12.19
C ASN A 13 -21.80 14.14 -11.91
N GLN A 14 -20.47 14.13 -11.70
CA GLN A 14 -19.69 15.36 -11.65
C GLN A 14 -19.70 16.09 -12.99
N LEU A 15 -19.61 15.37 -14.11
CA LEU A 15 -19.72 15.98 -15.43
C LEU A 15 -21.13 16.55 -15.66
N ARG A 16 -22.19 15.82 -15.28
CA ARG A 16 -23.57 16.31 -15.34
C ARG A 16 -23.76 17.57 -14.49
N GLY A 17 -23.24 17.59 -13.27
CA GLY A 17 -23.36 18.71 -12.33
C GLY A 17 -22.55 19.96 -12.72
N ARG A 18 -21.82 19.95 -13.83
CA ARG A 18 -21.25 21.17 -14.41
C ARG A 18 -22.30 21.99 -15.18
N ALA A 19 -23.37 21.34 -15.62
CA ALA A 19 -24.54 21.96 -16.25
C ALA A 19 -25.55 22.40 -15.18
N GLY A 20 -26.31 23.46 -15.47
CA GLY A 20 -27.47 23.89 -14.67
C GLY A 20 -27.14 24.37 -13.25
N ARG A 21 -26.07 25.16 -13.11
CA ARG A 21 -25.68 25.75 -11.82
C ARG A 21 -26.75 26.76 -11.36
N GLN A 22 -26.98 26.85 -10.05
CA GLN A 22 -27.95 27.80 -9.46
C GLN A 22 -29.38 27.70 -10.02
N GLY A 23 -29.77 26.54 -10.55
CA GLY A 23 -31.10 26.36 -11.14
C GLY A 23 -31.23 26.86 -12.58
N ASP A 24 -30.12 27.26 -13.21
CA ASP A 24 -30.09 27.58 -14.63
C ASP A 24 -30.55 26.37 -15.47
N PRO A 25 -31.38 26.57 -16.50
CA PRO A 25 -31.77 25.49 -17.39
C PRO A 25 -30.59 25.07 -18.26
N ASP A 26 -30.24 23.78 -18.22
CA ASP A 26 -29.18 23.20 -19.06
C ASP A 26 -29.42 21.69 -19.22
N GLU A 27 -28.81 21.08 -20.23
CA GLU A 27 -28.93 19.65 -20.51
C GLU A 27 -27.59 18.91 -20.47
N SER A 28 -27.64 17.64 -20.04
CA SER A 28 -26.48 16.76 -20.08
C SER A 28 -26.83 15.45 -20.79
N ARG A 29 -26.14 15.19 -21.89
CA ARG A 29 -26.30 13.96 -22.69
C ARG A 29 -25.00 13.17 -22.73
N PHE A 30 -25.14 11.84 -22.64
CA PHE A 30 -24.04 10.88 -22.79
C PHE A 30 -24.25 10.08 -24.07
N PHE A 31 -23.17 9.90 -24.82
CA PHE A 31 -23.10 9.03 -25.97
C PHE A 31 -22.26 7.83 -25.56
N ILE A 32 -22.76 6.62 -25.78
CA ILE A 32 -22.13 5.37 -25.34
C ILE A 32 -22.17 4.40 -26.52
N SER A 33 -21.09 3.67 -26.74
CA SER A 33 -21.03 2.59 -27.71
C SER A 33 -20.90 1.25 -26.99
N LEU A 34 -21.52 0.19 -27.54
CA LEU A 34 -21.27 -1.18 -27.07
C LEU A 34 -19.80 -1.62 -27.25
N GLU A 35 -19.03 -0.85 -28.02
CA GLU A 35 -17.60 -1.08 -28.23
C GLU A 35 -16.70 -0.32 -27.23
N ASP A 36 -17.28 0.46 -26.31
CA ASP A 36 -16.53 1.23 -25.34
C ASP A 36 -15.71 0.33 -24.41
N HIS A 37 -14.56 0.84 -23.97
CA HIS A 37 -13.61 0.08 -23.16
C HIS A 37 -14.22 -0.50 -21.87
N LEU A 38 -15.09 0.25 -21.17
CA LEU A 38 -15.80 -0.25 -19.98
C LEU A 38 -16.69 -1.46 -20.32
N ILE A 39 -17.43 -1.37 -21.43
CA ILE A 39 -18.36 -2.42 -21.85
C ILE A 39 -17.60 -3.67 -22.27
N LYS A 40 -16.50 -3.51 -23.00
CA LYS A 40 -15.59 -4.61 -23.37
C LYS A 40 -14.88 -5.23 -22.16
N ARG A 41 -14.31 -4.41 -21.27
CA ARG A 41 -13.53 -4.89 -20.11
C ARG A 41 -14.34 -5.77 -19.16
N TYR A 42 -15.62 -5.45 -18.96
CA TYR A 42 -16.50 -6.17 -18.04
C TYR A 42 -17.52 -7.06 -18.76
N ASP A 43 -17.34 -7.30 -20.07
CA ASP A 43 -18.23 -8.11 -20.90
C ASP A 43 -19.72 -7.71 -20.78
N ILE A 44 -20.00 -6.44 -20.57
CA ILE A 44 -21.36 -5.93 -20.29
C ILE A 44 -22.31 -6.22 -21.45
N ALA A 45 -21.79 -6.21 -22.69
CA ALA A 45 -22.56 -6.52 -23.88
C ALA A 45 -23.18 -7.93 -23.84
N GLN A 46 -22.54 -8.89 -23.15
CA GLN A 46 -23.04 -10.26 -23.03
C GLN A 46 -24.28 -10.36 -22.12
N LEU A 47 -24.56 -9.33 -21.31
CA LEU A 47 -25.76 -9.27 -20.48
C LEU A 47 -27.02 -8.94 -21.31
N ILE A 48 -26.84 -8.37 -22.51
CA ILE A 48 -27.93 -8.02 -23.41
C ILE A 48 -28.47 -9.32 -24.04
N PRO A 49 -29.78 -9.63 -23.93
CA PRO A 49 -30.36 -10.80 -24.55
C PRO A 49 -30.11 -10.81 -26.07
N ALA A 50 -29.75 -11.96 -26.64
CA ALA A 50 -29.45 -12.08 -28.07
C ALA A 50 -30.60 -11.59 -28.96
N SER A 51 -31.86 -11.81 -28.56
CA SER A 51 -33.05 -11.34 -29.27
C SER A 51 -33.22 -9.81 -29.28
N LYS A 52 -32.51 -9.11 -28.39
CA LYS A 52 -32.53 -7.66 -28.20
C LYS A 52 -31.18 -7.01 -28.50
N PHE A 53 -30.21 -7.79 -28.99
CA PHE A 53 -28.91 -7.26 -29.32
C PHE A 53 -29.02 -6.39 -30.58
N PRO A 54 -28.61 -5.11 -30.52
CA PRO A 54 -28.74 -4.22 -31.67
C PRO A 54 -27.78 -4.66 -32.79
N LEU A 55 -28.29 -4.67 -34.02
CA LEU A 55 -27.46 -4.83 -35.21
C LEU A 55 -26.62 -3.56 -35.43
N LYS A 56 -25.54 -3.68 -36.21
CA LYS A 56 -24.72 -2.52 -36.57
C LYS A 56 -25.57 -1.54 -37.40
N GLN A 57 -25.71 -0.33 -36.91
CA GLN A 57 -26.53 0.73 -37.50
C GLN A 57 -25.91 2.10 -37.22
N GLU A 58 -26.26 3.10 -38.02
CA GLU A 58 -25.80 4.49 -37.81
C GLU A 58 -26.70 5.26 -36.82
N ASP A 59 -27.97 4.83 -36.68
CA ASP A 59 -28.94 5.47 -35.80
C ASP A 59 -28.78 5.08 -34.32
N PRO A 60 -29.15 5.96 -33.37
CA PRO A 60 -29.11 5.65 -31.95
C PRO A 60 -29.96 4.43 -31.56
N VAL A 61 -29.41 3.57 -30.70
CA VAL A 61 -30.15 2.44 -30.12
C VAL A 61 -31.03 2.95 -28.97
N ASN A 62 -32.35 2.96 -29.17
CA ASN A 62 -33.34 3.42 -28.20
C ASN A 62 -34.21 2.30 -27.59
N ASP A 63 -33.61 1.13 -27.29
CA ASP A 63 -34.33 0.05 -26.60
C ASP A 63 -34.17 0.17 -25.06
N PRO A 64 -35.27 0.28 -24.28
CA PRO A 64 -35.22 0.31 -22.82
C PRO A 64 -34.56 -0.91 -22.18
N ALA A 65 -34.64 -2.09 -22.81
CA ALA A 65 -34.00 -3.31 -22.33
C ALA A 65 -32.48 -3.21 -22.42
N VAL A 66 -31.94 -2.69 -23.54
CA VAL A 66 -30.50 -2.45 -23.70
C VAL A 66 -30.00 -1.45 -22.65
N SER A 67 -30.73 -0.35 -22.46
CA SER A 67 -30.40 0.65 -21.44
C SER A 67 -30.40 0.06 -20.02
N ARG A 68 -31.36 -0.81 -19.69
CA ARG A 68 -31.42 -1.49 -18.39
C ARG A 68 -30.23 -2.40 -18.15
N GLU A 69 -29.85 -3.21 -19.14
CA GLU A 69 -28.71 -4.13 -19.02
C GLU A 69 -27.38 -3.37 -18.95
N LEU A 70 -27.23 -2.26 -19.68
CA LEU A 70 -26.07 -1.36 -19.54
C LEU A 70 -25.95 -0.80 -18.10
N LEU A 71 -27.05 -0.34 -17.51
CA LEU A 71 -27.06 0.15 -16.13
C LEU A 71 -26.79 -0.97 -15.11
N LYS A 72 -27.17 -2.21 -15.41
CA LYS A 72 -26.83 -3.38 -14.59
C LYS A 72 -25.35 -3.72 -14.70
N GLY A 73 -24.80 -3.80 -15.91
CA GLY A 73 -23.37 -4.04 -16.14
C GLY A 73 -22.49 -2.98 -15.48
N ARG A 74 -22.92 -1.72 -15.52
CA ARG A 74 -22.24 -0.63 -14.80
C ARG A 74 -22.21 -0.84 -13.28
N ARG A 75 -23.31 -1.28 -12.68
CA ARG A 75 -23.36 -1.63 -11.25
C ARG A 75 -22.43 -2.80 -10.92
N ILE A 76 -22.33 -3.79 -11.80
CA ILE A 76 -21.39 -4.92 -11.66
C ILE A 76 -19.94 -4.42 -11.72
N ALA A 77 -19.60 -3.57 -12.69
CA ALA A 77 -18.27 -2.96 -12.81
C ALA A 77 -17.88 -2.16 -11.56
N GLU A 78 -18.81 -1.36 -11.01
CA GLU A 78 -18.62 -0.66 -9.74
C GLU A 78 -18.39 -1.62 -8.57
N GLY A 79 -19.18 -2.71 -8.50
CA GLY A 79 -19.02 -3.76 -7.50
C GLY A 79 -17.62 -4.40 -7.56
N TYR A 80 -17.18 -4.78 -8.75
CA TYR A 80 -15.85 -5.35 -8.97
C TYR A 80 -14.73 -4.40 -8.53
N ASN A 81 -14.83 -3.11 -8.88
CA ASN A 81 -13.87 -2.10 -8.44
C ASN A 81 -13.90 -1.90 -6.91
N SER A 82 -15.07 -1.97 -6.29
CA SER A 82 -15.21 -1.91 -4.84
C SER A 82 -14.53 -3.11 -4.16
N ASP A 83 -14.64 -4.29 -4.74
CA ASP A 83 -14.05 -5.51 -4.18
C ASP A 83 -12.53 -5.53 -4.33
N ILE A 84 -11.98 -5.08 -5.47
CA ILE A 84 -10.53 -4.85 -5.62
C ILE A 84 -10.02 -3.91 -4.52
N ARG A 85 -10.70 -2.78 -4.29
CA ARG A 85 -10.29 -1.82 -3.26
C ARG A 85 -10.35 -2.42 -1.87
N ARG A 86 -11.39 -3.20 -1.57
CA ARG A 86 -11.52 -3.92 -0.29
C ARG A 86 -10.38 -4.89 -0.11
N GLN A 87 -9.99 -5.62 -1.16
CA GLN A 87 -8.87 -6.55 -1.11
C GLN A 87 -7.55 -5.81 -0.90
N LEU A 88 -7.24 -4.76 -1.69
CA LEU A 88 -6.06 -3.92 -1.50
C LEU A 88 -5.97 -3.38 -0.08
N TRP A 89 -7.08 -2.88 0.46
CA TRP A 89 -7.16 -2.40 1.83
C TRP A 89 -6.79 -3.48 2.86
N LYS A 90 -7.23 -4.73 2.68
CA LYS A 90 -6.88 -5.84 3.59
C LYS A 90 -5.36 -6.12 3.64
N TYR A 91 -4.67 -5.97 2.51
CA TYR A 91 -3.20 -6.07 2.46
C TYR A 91 -2.54 -4.87 3.12
N SER A 92 -2.99 -3.64 2.81
CA SER A 92 -2.40 -2.42 3.39
C SER A 92 -2.68 -2.26 4.88
N PHE A 93 -3.75 -2.87 5.40
CA PHE A 93 -4.20 -2.69 6.79
C PHE A 93 -3.11 -3.07 7.80
N ILE A 94 -2.46 -4.23 7.65
CA ILE A 94 -1.45 -4.69 8.59
C ILE A 94 -0.21 -3.80 8.57
N ILE A 95 0.22 -3.38 7.39
CA ILE A 95 1.37 -2.49 7.20
C ILE A 95 1.10 -1.12 7.82
N GLU A 96 -0.14 -0.62 7.73
CA GLU A 96 -0.53 0.62 8.41
C GLU A 96 -0.51 0.49 9.94
N GLN A 97 -0.93 -0.66 10.50
CA GLN A 97 -0.81 -0.89 11.95
C GLN A 97 0.65 -0.89 12.39
N GLN A 98 1.50 -1.60 11.67
CA GLN A 98 2.95 -1.69 11.93
C GLN A 98 3.64 -0.33 11.77
N ARG A 99 3.26 0.45 10.75
CA ARG A 99 3.73 1.83 10.57
C ARG A 99 3.41 2.70 11.78
N ARG A 100 2.20 2.58 12.35
CA ARG A 100 1.82 3.32 13.57
C ARG A 100 2.68 2.93 14.76
N ILE A 101 2.96 1.64 14.95
CA ILE A 101 3.83 1.14 16.02
C ILE A 101 5.24 1.75 15.90
N ILE A 102 5.85 1.65 14.72
CA ILE A 102 7.19 2.20 14.46
C ILE A 102 7.21 3.70 14.56
N TYR A 103 6.20 4.39 14.03
CA TYR A 103 6.08 5.82 14.13
C TYR A 103 6.02 6.28 15.59
N ASN A 104 5.23 5.61 16.43
CA ASN A 104 5.13 5.93 17.85
C ASN A 104 6.46 5.66 18.57
N LYS A 105 7.07 4.48 18.38
CA LYS A 105 8.40 4.18 18.95
C LYS A 105 9.45 5.21 18.53
N ARG A 106 9.46 5.61 17.25
CA ARG A 106 10.34 6.66 16.73
C ARG A 106 10.07 7.99 17.41
N GLN A 107 8.80 8.36 17.59
CA GLN A 107 8.41 9.60 18.24
C GLN A 107 8.81 9.61 19.71
N ASP A 108 8.66 8.48 20.40
CA ASP A 108 9.05 8.36 21.80
C ASP A 108 10.56 8.57 22.01
N VAL A 109 11.36 7.97 21.13
CA VAL A 109 12.82 8.15 21.10
C VAL A 109 13.20 9.60 20.73
N LEU A 110 12.47 10.21 19.79
CA LEU A 110 12.76 11.57 19.33
C LEU A 110 12.42 12.62 20.40
N MET A 111 11.33 12.43 21.12
CA MET A 111 10.80 13.37 22.12
C MET A 111 11.24 13.04 23.55
N ASP A 112 12.10 12.03 23.72
CA ASP A 112 12.61 11.58 25.01
C ASP A 112 11.49 11.24 26.02
N THR A 113 10.35 10.75 25.54
CA THR A 113 9.19 10.38 26.38
C THR A 113 9.41 9.07 27.12
N VAL A 114 10.27 8.21 26.58
CA VAL A 114 10.63 6.90 27.12
C VAL A 114 12.14 6.87 27.35
N PRO A 115 12.62 6.40 28.52
CA PRO A 115 14.04 6.29 28.78
C PRO A 115 14.69 5.26 27.84
N LEU A 116 15.80 5.65 27.24
CA LEU A 116 16.64 4.79 26.42
C LEU A 116 17.58 4.00 27.33
N VAL A 117 17.37 2.69 27.39
CA VAL A 117 18.09 1.76 28.30
C VAL A 117 18.68 0.56 27.55
N LEU A 118 18.63 0.57 26.21
CA LEU A 118 19.09 -0.55 25.40
C LEU A 118 20.59 -0.77 25.60
N LEU A 119 21.40 0.29 25.49
CA LEU A 119 22.85 0.15 25.58
C LEU A 119 23.30 -0.13 27.02
N SER A 120 22.69 0.53 28.01
CA SER A 120 23.00 0.29 29.42
C SER A 120 22.64 -1.12 29.88
N SER A 121 21.60 -1.74 29.29
CA SER A 121 21.19 -3.10 29.65
C SER A 121 21.87 -4.20 28.82
N LYS A 122 22.05 -4.00 27.51
CA LYS A 122 22.56 -5.05 26.59
C LYS A 122 24.05 -4.89 26.23
N ALA A 123 24.64 -3.72 26.46
CA ALA A 123 26.05 -3.43 26.22
C ALA A 123 26.72 -2.80 27.46
N ALA A 124 26.30 -3.25 28.66
CA ALA A 124 26.65 -2.66 29.95
C ALA A 124 28.15 -2.44 30.15
N GLU A 125 28.98 -3.44 29.83
CA GLU A 125 30.44 -3.35 30.04
C GLU A 125 31.07 -2.16 29.31
N ARG A 126 30.78 -1.99 28.02
CA ARG A 126 31.26 -0.85 27.23
C ARG A 126 30.58 0.45 27.65
N TYR A 127 29.28 0.38 27.95
CA TYR A 127 28.50 1.54 28.38
C TYR A 127 29.09 2.14 29.66
N ASP A 128 29.35 1.33 30.68
CA ASP A 128 29.90 1.78 31.97
C ASP A 128 31.33 2.31 31.84
N ALA A 129 32.16 1.65 31.02
CA ALA A 129 33.53 2.11 30.73
C ALA A 129 33.54 3.50 30.07
N LEU A 130 32.66 3.73 29.09
CA LEU A 130 32.53 5.03 28.42
C LEU A 130 31.81 6.06 29.30
N LYS A 131 30.87 5.64 30.16
CA LYS A 131 30.14 6.53 31.06
C LYS A 131 31.09 7.29 31.98
N ALA A 132 32.14 6.63 32.46
CA ALA A 132 33.18 7.27 33.27
C ALA A 132 34.01 8.32 32.50
N GLN A 133 34.12 8.20 31.18
CA GLN A 133 34.96 9.06 30.34
C GLN A 133 34.19 10.24 29.74
N VAL A 134 33.03 9.98 29.13
CA VAL A 134 32.25 11.00 28.37
C VAL A 134 30.96 11.43 29.08
N GLY A 135 30.57 10.71 30.14
CA GLY A 135 29.35 11.01 30.89
C GLY A 135 28.07 10.45 30.28
N GLU A 136 27.01 10.41 31.10
CA GLU A 136 25.75 9.74 30.76
C GLU A 136 24.95 10.45 29.65
N LYS A 137 24.95 11.79 29.64
CA LYS A 137 24.20 12.58 28.64
C LYS A 137 24.69 12.33 27.22
N VAL A 138 26.00 12.14 27.06
CA VAL A 138 26.63 11.85 25.75
C VAL A 138 26.21 10.46 25.27
N LEU A 139 26.20 9.47 26.16
CA LEU A 139 25.76 8.12 25.84
C LEU A 139 24.28 8.03 25.50
N GLN A 140 23.41 8.77 26.20
CA GLN A 140 22.00 8.87 25.84
C GLN A 140 21.79 9.50 24.46
N LYS A 141 22.53 10.57 24.14
CA LYS A 141 22.52 11.19 22.80
C LYS A 141 22.98 10.20 21.73
N VAL A 142 24.02 9.42 22.01
CA VAL A 142 24.52 8.36 21.13
C VAL A 142 23.47 7.28 20.90
N GLU A 143 22.85 6.76 21.96
CA GLU A 143 21.80 5.75 21.86
C GLU A 143 20.64 6.25 21.02
N LYS A 144 20.20 7.49 21.24
CA LYS A 144 19.15 8.16 20.47
C LYS A 144 19.51 8.25 18.98
N GLN A 145 20.70 8.72 18.65
CA GLN A 145 21.14 8.86 17.26
C GLN A 145 21.19 7.52 16.52
N LEU A 146 21.79 6.49 17.14
CA LEU A 146 21.88 5.16 16.57
C LEU A 146 20.50 4.53 16.40
N THR A 147 19.66 4.58 17.44
CA THR A 147 18.31 4.01 17.42
C THR A 147 17.46 4.66 16.34
N LEU A 148 17.47 5.99 16.23
CA LEU A 148 16.70 6.71 15.20
C LEU A 148 17.20 6.39 13.78
N HIS A 149 18.51 6.23 13.59
CA HIS A 149 19.09 5.81 12.31
C HIS A 149 18.59 4.41 11.92
N TYR A 150 18.72 3.43 12.83
CA TYR A 150 18.34 2.05 12.54
C TYR A 150 16.85 1.83 12.44
N ILE A 151 16.01 2.58 13.16
CA ILE A 151 14.56 2.59 12.93
C ILE A 151 14.26 2.95 11.47
N ASN A 152 14.84 4.04 10.97
CA ASN A 152 14.56 4.51 9.61
C ASN A 152 15.07 3.51 8.56
N LYS A 153 16.30 3.01 8.73
CA LYS A 153 16.91 2.06 7.80
C LYS A 153 16.14 0.74 7.77
N CYS A 154 15.89 0.13 8.93
CA CYS A 154 15.22 -1.17 8.99
C CYS A 154 13.76 -1.06 8.51
N TRP A 155 13.07 0.05 8.78
CA TRP A 155 11.72 0.26 8.25
C TRP A 155 11.70 0.39 6.73
N ALA A 156 12.69 1.07 6.13
CA ALA A 156 12.80 1.16 4.68
C ALA A 156 13.07 -0.23 4.05
N ASP A 157 14.03 -0.97 4.60
CA ASP A 157 14.36 -2.34 4.16
C ASP A 157 13.14 -3.28 4.30
N TYR A 158 12.38 -3.15 5.40
CA TYR A 158 11.15 -3.91 5.63
C TYR A 158 10.05 -3.61 4.60
N LEU A 159 9.83 -2.33 4.27
CA LEU A 159 8.83 -1.95 3.26
C LEU A 159 9.17 -2.49 1.87
N ASP A 160 10.45 -2.49 1.51
CA ASP A 160 10.93 -3.07 0.26
C ASP A 160 10.67 -4.58 0.20
N TYR A 161 11.07 -5.31 1.25
CA TYR A 161 10.84 -6.74 1.37
C TYR A 161 9.35 -7.11 1.29
N ILE A 162 8.50 -6.42 2.05
CA ILE A 162 7.06 -6.69 2.04
C ILE A 162 6.43 -6.38 0.68
N ASN A 163 6.89 -5.34 -0.02
CA ASN A 163 6.37 -5.07 -1.35
C ASN A 163 6.73 -6.20 -2.32
N TYR A 164 7.97 -6.70 -2.26
CA TYR A 164 8.40 -7.85 -3.05
C TYR A 164 7.54 -9.09 -2.77
N GLU A 165 7.34 -9.44 -1.50
CA GLU A 165 6.49 -10.57 -1.11
C GLU A 165 5.03 -10.40 -1.56
N ARG A 166 4.49 -9.18 -1.46
CA ARG A 166 3.13 -8.83 -1.93
C ARG A 166 2.97 -9.06 -3.44
N GLU A 167 3.98 -8.83 -4.24
CA GLU A 167 3.94 -9.07 -5.68
C GLU A 167 3.85 -10.57 -6.01
N GLY A 168 4.58 -11.41 -5.27
CA GLY A 168 4.61 -12.86 -5.45
C GLY A 168 3.50 -13.66 -4.76
N ILE A 169 2.83 -13.09 -3.75
CA ILE A 169 1.96 -13.84 -2.84
C ILE A 169 0.83 -14.62 -3.52
N HIS A 170 0.37 -14.17 -4.68
CA HIS A 170 -0.72 -14.81 -5.42
C HIS A 170 -0.39 -16.26 -5.86
N LEU A 171 0.89 -16.64 -5.91
CA LEU A 171 1.33 -17.98 -6.30
C LEU A 171 1.03 -19.05 -5.23
N VAL A 172 0.84 -18.67 -3.97
CA VAL A 172 0.57 -19.64 -2.88
C VAL A 172 -0.76 -20.38 -3.06
N VAL A 173 -1.65 -19.85 -3.91
CA VAL A 173 -2.91 -20.49 -4.29
C VAL A 173 -2.70 -21.86 -4.94
N ILE A 174 -1.56 -22.08 -5.63
CA ILE A 174 -1.20 -23.39 -6.20
C ILE A 174 -1.13 -24.46 -5.09
N GLY A 175 -0.69 -24.06 -3.90
CA GLY A 175 -0.65 -24.91 -2.71
C GLY A 175 -1.97 -24.96 -1.91
N LYS A 176 -3.09 -24.48 -2.46
CA LYS A 176 -4.41 -24.39 -1.79
C LYS A 176 -4.41 -23.54 -0.51
N LYS A 177 -3.49 -22.58 -0.40
CA LYS A 177 -3.41 -21.64 0.72
C LYS A 177 -4.16 -20.35 0.42
N ASP A 178 -4.62 -19.67 1.47
CA ASP A 178 -5.20 -18.33 1.36
C ASP A 178 -4.09 -17.26 1.28
N PRO A 179 -3.98 -16.49 0.19
CA PRO A 179 -2.91 -15.51 0.02
C PRO A 179 -2.88 -14.42 1.07
N LEU A 180 -4.05 -14.01 1.57
CA LEU A 180 -4.12 -12.94 2.55
C LEU A 180 -3.57 -13.41 3.91
N ALA A 181 -3.97 -14.61 4.35
CA ALA A 181 -3.44 -15.21 5.57
C ALA A 181 -1.92 -15.42 5.50
N GLU A 182 -1.41 -15.94 4.39
CA GLU A 182 0.04 -16.13 4.21
C GLU A 182 0.79 -14.79 4.19
N PHE A 183 0.24 -13.76 3.53
CA PHE A 183 0.82 -12.41 3.56
C PHE A 183 0.88 -11.84 4.97
N HIS A 184 -0.21 -11.95 5.75
CA HIS A 184 -0.25 -11.48 7.13
C HIS A 184 0.80 -12.20 7.98
N LYS A 185 0.97 -13.51 7.81
CA LYS A 185 2.00 -14.27 8.52
C LYS A 185 3.40 -13.74 8.20
N ILE A 186 3.74 -13.62 6.92
CA ILE A 186 5.04 -13.08 6.47
C ILE A 186 5.26 -11.66 7.01
N ALA A 187 4.23 -10.82 6.96
CA ALA A 187 4.31 -9.44 7.42
C ALA A 187 4.54 -9.32 8.93
N ILE A 188 3.97 -10.23 9.74
CA ILE A 188 4.19 -10.27 11.19
C ILE A 188 5.62 -10.74 11.50
N GLU A 189 6.02 -11.87 10.93
CA GLU A 189 7.36 -12.45 11.15
C GLU A 189 8.46 -11.47 10.75
N ALA A 190 8.36 -10.88 9.56
CA ALA A 190 9.34 -9.90 9.08
C ALA A 190 9.36 -8.60 9.90
N PHE A 191 8.23 -8.23 10.51
CA PHE A 191 8.17 -7.05 11.37
C PHE A 191 8.86 -7.30 12.72
N ASP A 192 8.65 -8.47 13.31
CA ASP A 192 9.32 -8.88 14.54
C ASP A 192 10.84 -8.99 14.32
N GLU A 193 11.26 -9.57 13.19
CA GLU A 193 12.66 -9.62 12.78
C GLU A 193 13.25 -8.21 12.60
N MET A 194 12.55 -7.32 11.92
CA MET A 194 12.97 -5.93 11.75
C MET A 194 13.13 -5.22 13.11
N MET A 195 12.19 -5.42 14.04
CA MET A 195 12.26 -4.87 15.39
C MET A 195 13.49 -5.36 16.15
N ALA A 196 13.77 -6.67 16.11
CA ALA A 196 14.98 -7.24 16.70
C ALA A 196 16.26 -6.71 16.04
N LYS A 197 16.22 -6.51 14.72
CA LYS A 197 17.36 -6.00 13.93
C LYS A 197 17.72 -4.56 14.30
N ILE A 198 16.74 -3.71 14.61
CA ILE A 198 16.99 -2.33 15.08
C ILE A 198 17.86 -2.35 16.33
N ASP A 199 17.50 -3.18 17.32
CA ASP A 199 18.22 -3.27 18.58
C ASP A 199 19.61 -3.90 18.38
N ALA A 200 19.69 -4.99 17.60
CA ALA A 200 20.94 -5.69 17.31
C ALA A 200 21.97 -4.80 16.59
N GLU A 201 21.55 -4.06 15.56
CA GLU A 201 22.43 -3.16 14.81
C GLU A 201 22.84 -1.94 15.63
N THR A 202 21.95 -1.43 16.50
CA THR A 202 22.27 -0.36 17.45
C THR A 202 23.39 -0.78 18.39
N ILE A 203 23.27 -1.97 19.01
CA ILE A 203 24.28 -2.52 19.93
C ILE A 203 25.60 -2.81 19.19
N ARG A 204 25.52 -3.47 18.04
CA ARG A 204 26.69 -3.82 17.22
C ARG A 204 27.49 -2.58 16.84
N THR A 205 26.82 -1.52 16.43
CA THR A 205 27.45 -0.28 15.99
C THR A 205 28.03 0.47 17.16
N PHE A 206 27.32 0.55 18.28
CA PHE A 206 27.85 1.11 19.51
C PHE A 206 29.15 0.44 19.97
N ASN A 207 29.25 -0.88 19.83
CA ASN A 207 30.43 -1.66 20.21
C ASN A 207 31.65 -1.43 19.32
N THR A 208 31.48 -0.91 18.11
CA THR A 208 32.56 -0.76 17.13
C THR A 208 32.94 0.70 16.89
N VAL A 209 31.98 1.62 17.01
CA VAL A 209 32.18 3.03 16.75
C VAL A 209 32.95 3.72 17.87
N ALA A 210 33.82 4.66 17.50
CA ALA A 210 34.47 5.54 18.47
C ALA A 210 33.47 6.57 19.00
N VAL A 211 33.44 6.75 20.32
CA VAL A 211 32.60 7.73 21.01
C VAL A 211 33.51 8.79 21.64
N GLY A 212 33.34 10.05 21.24
CA GLY A 212 34.05 11.19 21.83
C GLY A 212 33.16 11.99 22.78
N GLU A 213 33.68 13.10 23.30
CA GLU A 213 32.96 14.00 24.22
C GLU A 213 31.67 14.57 23.61
N ASP A 214 31.63 14.81 22.30
CA ASP A 214 30.45 15.31 21.58
C ASP A 214 29.47 14.22 21.12
N GLY A 215 29.80 12.94 21.36
CA GLY A 215 29.05 11.77 20.91
C GLY A 215 29.73 11.03 19.74
N ILE A 216 28.93 10.56 18.78
CA ILE A 216 29.40 9.84 17.60
C ILE A 216 29.41 10.76 16.38
N ASP A 217 30.51 10.70 15.62
CA ASP A 217 30.55 11.22 14.26
C ASP A 217 29.84 10.25 13.31
N MET A 218 28.57 10.55 13.01
CA MET A 218 27.72 9.72 12.16
C MET A 218 28.28 9.56 10.74
N VAL A 219 29.04 10.55 10.24
CA VAL A 219 29.60 10.52 8.88
C VAL A 219 30.77 9.56 8.81
N LYS A 220 31.71 9.67 9.77
CA LYS A 220 32.84 8.74 9.87
C LYS A 220 32.38 7.31 10.17
N ALA A 221 31.29 7.15 10.92
CA ALA A 221 30.68 5.84 11.18
C ALA A 221 29.94 5.26 9.96
N GLY A 222 29.83 5.98 8.84
CA GLY A 222 29.11 5.53 7.64
C GLY A 222 27.58 5.56 7.77
N LEU A 223 27.05 6.23 8.79
CA LEU A 223 25.62 6.28 9.15
C LEU A 223 24.93 7.53 8.59
N ASN A 224 25.31 7.92 7.38
CA ASN A 224 24.84 9.15 6.75
C ASN A 224 23.34 9.11 6.46
N ALA A 225 22.68 10.24 6.68
CA ALA A 225 21.36 10.47 6.11
C ALA A 225 21.46 10.53 4.58
N PRO A 226 20.42 10.12 3.84
CA PRO A 226 20.40 10.26 2.38
C PRO A 226 20.57 11.73 1.98
N SER A 227 21.33 11.97 0.91
CA SER A 227 21.63 13.32 0.41
C SER A 227 20.41 14.03 -0.16
N SER A 228 19.40 13.29 -0.61
CA SER A 228 18.15 13.83 -1.16
C SER A 228 17.01 12.81 -1.03
N THR A 229 15.82 13.29 -0.70
CA THR A 229 14.60 12.47 -0.55
C THR A 229 13.49 13.09 -1.39
N TRP A 230 12.85 12.28 -2.23
CA TRP A 230 11.76 12.71 -3.10
C TRP A 230 10.46 12.04 -2.68
N THR A 231 9.35 12.78 -2.75
CA THR A 231 8.01 12.25 -2.48
C THR A 231 7.21 12.22 -3.77
N TYR A 232 6.60 11.07 -4.07
CA TYR A 232 5.77 10.88 -5.26
C TYR A 232 4.54 10.05 -4.92
N LEU A 233 3.49 10.18 -5.74
CA LEU A 233 2.26 9.40 -5.61
C LEU A 233 2.37 8.13 -6.45
N ILE A 234 2.20 6.97 -5.82
CA ILE A 234 2.16 5.67 -6.50
C ILE A 234 0.70 5.27 -6.70
N SER A 235 0.38 4.77 -7.89
CA SER A 235 -0.89 4.12 -8.16
C SER A 235 -0.68 2.61 -8.10
N ASP A 236 -1.25 1.95 -7.09
CA ASP A 236 -1.28 0.49 -7.04
C ASP A 236 -1.97 -0.06 -8.30
N ASN A 237 -1.42 -1.12 -8.88
CA ASN A 237 -2.02 -1.78 -10.04
C ASN A 237 -3.27 -2.57 -9.58
N PRO A 238 -4.50 -2.16 -9.96
CA PRO A 238 -5.72 -2.84 -9.52
C PRO A 238 -5.83 -4.27 -10.09
N TYR A 239 -5.07 -4.58 -11.15
CA TYR A 239 -5.07 -5.89 -11.81
C TYR A 239 -4.04 -6.86 -11.26
N GLN A 240 -3.23 -6.47 -10.26
CA GLN A 240 -2.24 -7.35 -9.62
C GLN A 240 -2.88 -8.66 -9.13
N PHE A 241 -4.16 -8.61 -8.75
CA PHE A 241 -4.93 -9.77 -8.28
C PHE A 241 -5.94 -10.32 -9.30
N SER A 242 -6.03 -9.74 -10.50
CA SER A 242 -7.07 -10.10 -11.48
C SER A 242 -6.90 -11.48 -12.10
N ARG A 243 -5.66 -11.98 -12.22
CA ARG A 243 -5.35 -13.30 -12.80
C ARG A 243 -5.57 -14.46 -11.82
N LEU A 244 -5.74 -14.18 -10.53
CA LEU A 244 -6.01 -15.20 -9.51
C LEU A 244 -7.27 -16.01 -9.79
N SER A 245 -8.36 -15.33 -10.18
CA SER A 245 -9.64 -15.97 -10.54
C SER A 245 -9.49 -16.96 -11.69
N GLY A 246 -8.67 -16.62 -12.70
CA GLY A 246 -8.40 -17.49 -13.85
C GLY A 246 -7.59 -18.73 -13.48
N LEU A 247 -6.55 -18.58 -12.66
CA LEU A 247 -5.73 -19.68 -12.16
C LEU A 247 -6.53 -20.64 -11.26
N ILE A 248 -7.37 -20.09 -10.37
CA ILE A 248 -8.27 -20.87 -9.50
C ILE A 248 -9.33 -21.62 -10.33
N LYS A 249 -9.98 -20.95 -11.31
CA LYS A 249 -11.00 -21.57 -12.18
C LYS A 249 -10.45 -22.57 -13.20
N ALA A 250 -9.18 -22.44 -13.60
CA ALA A 250 -8.52 -23.44 -14.43
C ALA A 250 -8.29 -24.72 -13.62
N TYR A 251 -7.89 -24.59 -12.35
CA TYR A 251 -7.64 -25.73 -11.47
C TYR A 251 -8.92 -26.49 -11.07
N ILE A 252 -10.00 -25.79 -10.69
CA ILE A 252 -11.29 -26.42 -10.32
C ILE A 252 -11.95 -27.20 -11.48
N ARG A 253 -11.52 -26.96 -12.74
CA ARG A 253 -12.05 -27.66 -13.92
C ARG A 253 -11.34 -28.98 -14.26
N TYR A 254 -10.29 -29.35 -13.52
CA TYR A 254 -9.55 -30.61 -13.72
C TYR A 254 -9.76 -31.63 -12.58
N ASP A 255 -10.67 -31.36 -11.65
CA ASP A 255 -11.23 -32.31 -10.68
C ASP A 255 -12.70 -32.60 -11.07
#